data_AF-A0A9Q9NA05-F1
#
_entry.id   AF-A0A9Q9NA05-F1
#
_cell.length_a   1.000
_cell.length_b   1.000
_cell.length_c   1.000
_cell.angle_alpha   90.00
_cell.angle_beta   90.00
_cell.angle_gamma   90.00
#
_symmetry.space_group_name_H-M   'P 1'
#
loop_
_entity.id
_entity.type
_entity.pdbx_description
1 polymer ?
#
loop_
_entity_poly.entity_id
_entity_poly.type
_entity_poly.pdbx_seq_one_letter_code
_entity_poly.pdbx_strand_id
1 'polypeptide(L)'
;MKHNFKNMSGYVFNDCKVIERVESKNKRAMWLCECFCGNRFIESGTRIRNGSKKSCGCLRKKKTSERNTTHNKSQTRLYRIWCNMKARCNNSNNPAFDRYGGRGIKICDEWNKSFDEFYKWAKISGYSNELTIERVDNDGNYEPDNCKWANYSIQGRNKRNNALSEYNGELRTRAEIAELTGLSYGTIRRREQSGIDFDKPIR
;
A
#
# COMPACT_ATOMS: atom_id res chain seq x y z
N MET A 1 -27.42 21.10 54.22
CA MET A 1 -27.06 21.98 53.07
C MET A 1 -27.84 21.53 51.85
N LYS A 2 -28.64 22.40 51.23
CA LYS A 2 -29.43 22.07 50.04
C LYS A 2 -28.47 21.73 48.90
N HIS A 3 -28.48 20.48 48.41
CA HIS A 3 -27.77 20.14 47.19
C HIS A 3 -28.37 20.97 46.04
N ASN A 4 -27.61 21.95 45.56
CA ASN A 4 -28.05 22.89 44.53
C ASN A 4 -28.12 22.14 43.19
N PHE A 5 -29.26 21.49 42.94
CA PHE A 5 -29.52 20.73 41.73
C PHE A 5 -29.63 21.70 40.54
N LYS A 6 -28.61 21.70 39.69
CA LYS A 6 -28.65 22.43 38.42
C LYS A 6 -29.20 21.51 37.33
N ASN A 7 -30.45 21.75 36.91
CA ASN A 7 -30.98 21.13 35.70
C ASN A 7 -30.18 21.62 34.48
N MET A 8 -29.76 20.69 33.63
CA MET A 8 -28.97 20.98 32.42
C MET A 8 -29.70 20.58 31.14
N SER A 9 -30.92 20.04 31.19
CA SER A 9 -31.70 19.75 29.97
C SER A 9 -31.81 20.99 29.08
N GLY A 10 -31.55 20.81 27.78
CA GLY A 10 -31.51 21.88 26.79
C GLY A 10 -30.19 22.65 26.73
N TYR A 11 -29.25 22.44 27.67
CA TYR A 11 -27.95 23.10 27.62
C TYR A 11 -27.15 22.68 26.39
N VAL A 12 -26.59 23.65 25.67
CA VAL A 12 -25.77 23.41 24.47
C VAL A 12 -24.31 23.71 24.78
N PHE A 13 -23.42 22.83 24.33
CA PHE A 13 -21.97 22.98 24.46
C PHE A 13 -21.27 22.37 23.25
N ASN A 14 -20.42 23.15 22.55
CA ASN A 14 -19.68 22.68 21.38
C ASN A 14 -20.59 21.88 20.40
N ASP A 15 -21.75 22.48 20.08
CA ASP A 15 -22.82 21.92 19.23
C ASP A 15 -23.42 20.59 19.70
N CYS A 16 -23.15 20.18 20.94
CA CYS A 16 -23.82 19.07 21.61
C CYS A 16 -24.96 19.60 22.48
N LYS A 17 -26.09 18.90 22.51
CA LYS A 17 -27.26 19.25 23.33
C LYS A 17 -27.43 18.24 24.46
N VAL A 18 -27.58 18.75 25.69
CA VAL A 18 -28.01 17.94 26.82
C VAL A 18 -29.50 17.65 26.69
N ILE A 19 -29.86 16.37 26.70
CA ILE A 19 -31.24 15.90 26.53
C ILE A 19 -31.90 15.77 27.90
N GLU A 20 -31.41 14.84 28.72
CA GLU A 20 -32.03 14.50 29.99
C GLU A 20 -31.01 13.97 31.00
N ARG A 21 -31.44 13.95 32.26
CA ARG A 21 -30.67 13.34 33.35
C ARG A 21 -30.86 11.84 33.32
N VAL A 22 -29.76 11.10 33.53
CA VAL A 22 -29.79 9.64 33.64
C VAL A 22 -29.31 9.19 35.03
N GLU A 23 -29.70 7.98 35.42
CA GLU A 23 -29.30 7.40 36.69
C GLU A 23 -27.78 7.21 36.79
N SER A 24 -27.26 7.29 38.01
CA SER A 24 -25.85 7.10 38.30
C SER A 24 -25.66 6.27 39.55
N LYS A 25 -24.85 5.21 39.44
CA LYS A 25 -24.47 4.34 40.56
C LYS A 25 -23.85 5.12 41.73
N ASN A 26 -23.11 6.20 41.44
CA ASN A 26 -22.37 6.96 42.45
C ASN A 26 -23.06 8.29 42.82
N LYS A 27 -24.38 8.40 42.63
CA LYS A 27 -25.19 9.61 42.87
C LYS A 27 -24.69 10.87 42.12
N ARG A 28 -23.79 10.73 41.13
CA ARG A 28 -23.31 11.85 40.31
C ARG A 28 -24.39 12.26 39.31
N ALA A 29 -24.51 13.55 39.03
CA ALA A 29 -25.41 14.04 37.98
C ALA A 29 -24.83 13.68 36.60
N MET A 30 -25.38 12.63 35.99
CA MET A 30 -25.05 12.16 34.65
C MET A 30 -26.14 12.61 33.67
N TRP A 31 -25.74 12.93 32.45
CA TRP A 31 -26.62 13.51 31.45
C TRP A 31 -26.45 12.80 30.12
N LEU A 32 -27.57 12.39 29.52
CA LEU A 32 -27.63 11.96 28.13
C LEU A 32 -27.50 13.21 27.25
N CYS A 33 -26.54 13.17 26.34
CA CYS A 33 -26.28 14.26 25.39
C CYS A 33 -26.37 13.73 23.96
N GLU A 34 -26.85 14.57 23.05
CA GLU A 34 -26.78 14.38 21.62
C GLU A 34 -25.62 15.21 21.06
N CYS A 35 -24.70 14.56 20.35
CA CYS A 35 -23.56 15.22 19.72
C CYS A 35 -23.96 15.77 18.35
N PHE A 36 -23.30 16.83 17.89
CA PHE A 36 -23.43 17.34 16.50
C PHE A 36 -23.18 16.28 15.40
N CYS A 37 -22.48 15.18 15.71
CA CYS A 37 -22.27 14.09 14.77
C CYS A 37 -23.42 13.05 14.76
N GLY A 38 -24.55 13.34 15.42
CA GLY A 38 -25.72 12.47 15.54
C GLY A 38 -25.62 11.37 16.63
N ASN A 39 -24.44 11.14 17.19
CA ASN A 39 -24.26 10.12 18.23
C ASN A 39 -24.67 10.62 19.61
N ARG A 40 -25.29 9.74 20.40
CA ARG A 40 -25.61 9.99 21.80
C ARG A 40 -24.50 9.50 22.73
N PHE A 41 -24.30 10.19 23.85
CA PHE A 41 -23.34 9.80 24.87
C PHE A 41 -23.77 10.27 26.26
N ILE A 42 -23.31 9.57 27.30
CA ILE A 42 -23.56 9.94 28.69
C ILE A 42 -22.30 10.59 29.26
N GLU A 43 -22.46 11.72 29.95
CA GLU A 43 -21.34 12.42 30.58
C GLU A 43 -21.75 13.10 31.90
N SER A 44 -20.78 13.30 32.79
CA SER A 44 -21.02 14.04 34.03
C SER A 44 -21.26 15.52 33.77
N GLY A 45 -22.21 16.11 34.51
CA GLY A 45 -22.52 17.54 34.39
C GLY A 45 -21.31 18.42 34.68
N THR A 46 -20.40 17.99 35.56
CA THR A 46 -19.15 18.70 35.85
C THR A 46 -18.26 18.81 34.61
N ARG A 47 -18.06 17.72 33.86
CA ARG A 47 -17.22 17.70 32.66
C ARG A 47 -17.81 18.49 31.49
N ILE A 48 -19.13 18.55 31.43
CA ILE A 48 -19.86 19.39 30.47
C ILE A 48 -19.64 20.87 30.81
N ARG A 49 -19.94 21.28 32.06
CA ARG A 49 -19.85 22.70 32.48
C ARG A 49 -18.44 23.27 32.48
N ASN A 50 -17.43 22.46 32.80
CA ASN A 50 -16.03 22.91 32.80
C ASN A 50 -15.38 22.84 31.41
N GLY A 51 -16.11 22.44 30.36
CA GLY A 51 -15.63 22.39 28.99
C GLY A 51 -14.65 21.26 28.67
N SER A 52 -14.36 20.35 29.61
CA SER A 52 -13.46 19.21 29.36
C SER A 52 -14.07 18.14 28.45
N LYS A 53 -15.41 18.06 28.38
CA LYS A 53 -16.12 17.29 27.35
C LYS A 53 -16.53 18.19 26.20
N LYS A 54 -16.03 17.90 25.00
CA LYS A 54 -16.34 18.66 23.76
C LYS A 54 -17.22 17.91 22.77
N SER A 55 -17.27 16.58 22.84
CA SER A 55 -18.07 15.75 21.94
C SER A 55 -18.20 14.32 22.48
N CYS A 56 -18.95 13.47 21.78
CA CYS A 56 -18.97 12.02 22.04
C CYS A 56 -17.59 11.34 21.87
N GLY A 57 -16.59 12.04 21.32
CA GLY A 57 -15.26 11.53 20.99
C GLY A 57 -14.94 11.66 19.49
N CYS A 58 -15.95 11.96 18.65
CA CYS A 58 -15.79 12.15 17.21
C CYS A 58 -14.76 13.22 16.85
N LEU A 59 -14.71 14.35 17.59
CA LEU A 59 -13.74 15.41 17.34
C LEU A 59 -12.29 14.92 17.53
N ARG A 60 -12.04 14.13 18.58
CA ARG A 60 -10.72 13.54 18.82
C ARG A 60 -10.38 12.55 17.72
N LYS A 61 -11.32 11.68 17.32
CA LYS A 61 -11.13 10.72 16.23
C LYS A 61 -10.77 11.42 14.91
N LYS A 62 -11.50 12.48 14.55
CA LYS A 62 -11.24 13.28 13.35
C LYS A 62 -9.84 13.89 13.36
N LYS A 63 -9.47 14.60 14.44
CA LYS A 63 -8.13 15.20 14.58
C LYS A 63 -7.00 14.18 14.55
N THR A 64 -7.17 13.03 15.20
CA THR A 64 -6.20 11.94 15.14
C THR A 64 -6.05 11.41 13.71
N SER A 65 -7.17 11.20 13.00
CA SER A 65 -7.16 10.77 11.61
C SER A 65 -6.43 11.78 10.73
N GLU A 66 -6.79 13.06 10.80
CA GLU A 66 -6.17 14.15 10.03
C GLU A 66 -4.65 14.21 10.25
N ARG A 67 -4.20 14.13 11.52
CA ARG A 67 -2.77 14.19 11.84
C ARG A 67 -1.99 12.96 11.35
N ASN A 68 -2.60 11.78 11.39
CA ASN A 68 -1.91 10.53 11.09
C ASN A 68 -2.05 10.10 9.62
N THR A 69 -2.89 10.78 8.84
CA THR A 69 -3.13 10.48 7.44
C THR A 69 -2.23 11.34 6.57
N THR A 70 -1.37 10.71 5.78
CA THR A 70 -0.50 11.40 4.83
C THR A 70 -1.13 11.48 3.44
N HIS A 71 -1.46 10.32 2.85
CA HIS A 71 -1.91 10.23 1.45
C HIS A 71 -3.22 9.45 1.28
N ASN A 72 -3.91 9.04 2.36
CA ASN A 72 -5.17 8.25 2.34
C ASN A 72 -5.14 6.92 1.55
N LYS A 73 -3.95 6.44 1.15
CA LYS A 73 -3.78 5.26 0.26
C LYS A 73 -3.03 4.09 0.90
N SER A 74 -2.81 4.12 2.21
CA SER A 74 -2.06 3.09 2.95
C SER A 74 -2.68 1.69 2.85
N GLN A 75 -4.00 1.60 2.57
CA GLN A 75 -4.71 0.34 2.39
C GLN A 75 -4.73 -0.18 0.94
N THR A 76 -4.11 0.53 0.00
CA THR A 76 -4.13 0.15 -1.42
C THR A 76 -3.10 -0.93 -1.75
N ARG A 77 -3.37 -1.73 -2.78
CA ARG A 77 -2.41 -2.70 -3.33
C ARG A 77 -1.11 -2.02 -3.76
N LEU A 78 -1.20 -0.87 -4.41
CA LEU A 78 -0.04 -0.12 -4.88
C LEU A 78 0.87 0.35 -3.74
N TYR A 79 0.29 0.75 -2.61
CA TYR A 79 1.06 1.06 -1.39
C TYR A 79 1.79 -0.16 -0.85
N ARG A 80 1.17 -1.34 -0.84
CA ARG A 80 1.84 -2.59 -0.45
C ARG A 80 3.00 -2.95 -1.38
N ILE A 81 2.85 -2.73 -2.69
CA ILE A 81 3.93 -2.92 -3.66
C ILE A 81 5.12 -2.02 -3.32
N TRP A 82 4.86 -0.74 -3.06
CA TRP A 82 5.88 0.23 -2.67
C TRP A 82 6.58 -0.15 -1.36
N CYS A 83 5.84 -0.53 -0.32
CA CYS A 83 6.41 -1.00 0.94
C CYS A 83 7.28 -2.25 0.75
N ASN A 84 6.83 -3.21 -0.06
CA ASN A 84 7.58 -4.43 -0.36
C ASN A 84 8.86 -4.11 -1.15
N MET A 85 8.80 -3.20 -2.13
CA MET A 85 9.97 -2.70 -2.85
C MET A 85 11.00 -2.11 -1.87
N LYS A 86 10.57 -1.21 -0.97
CA LYS A 86 11.42 -0.63 0.09
C LYS A 86 12.00 -1.67 1.04
N ALA A 87 11.19 -2.62 1.48
CA ALA A 87 11.65 -3.67 2.38
C ALA A 87 12.73 -4.55 1.73
N ARG A 88 12.59 -4.92 0.44
CA ARG A 88 13.61 -5.71 -0.27
C ARG A 88 14.94 -4.98 -0.41
N CYS A 89 14.92 -3.67 -0.60
CA CYS A 89 16.15 -2.90 -0.86
C CYS A 89 16.82 -2.36 0.41
N ASN A 90 16.04 -2.01 1.44
CA ASN A 90 16.56 -1.23 2.58
C ASN A 90 16.50 -1.96 3.92
N ASN A 91 15.88 -3.15 4.00
CA ASN A 91 15.76 -3.91 5.26
C ASN A 91 16.57 -5.21 5.18
N SER A 92 17.72 -5.26 5.86
CA SER A 92 18.60 -6.43 5.92
C SER A 92 17.95 -7.67 6.54
N ASN A 93 16.87 -7.51 7.32
CA ASN A 93 16.11 -8.63 7.87
C ASN A 93 15.06 -9.19 6.89
N ASN A 94 14.89 -8.58 5.71
CA ASN A 94 13.98 -9.10 4.70
C ASN A 94 14.57 -10.40 4.08
N PRO A 95 13.83 -11.51 3.97
CA PRO A 95 14.34 -12.76 3.40
C PRO A 95 14.81 -12.65 1.93
N ALA A 96 14.40 -11.61 1.22
CA ALA A 96 14.85 -11.34 -0.13
C ALA A 96 16.00 -10.32 -0.19
N PHE A 97 16.46 -9.75 0.93
CA PHE A 97 17.43 -8.65 0.93
C PHE A 97 18.71 -8.98 0.13
N ASP A 98 19.29 -10.17 0.33
CA ASP A 98 20.51 -10.61 -0.36
C ASP A 98 20.37 -10.62 -1.90
N ARG A 99 19.14 -10.75 -2.41
CA ARG A 99 18.83 -10.72 -3.85
C ARG A 99 18.56 -9.31 -4.39
N TYR A 100 18.46 -8.32 -3.51
CA TYR A 100 18.14 -6.92 -3.82
C TYR A 100 19.14 -6.00 -3.12
N GLY A 101 18.82 -5.49 -1.93
CA GLY A 101 19.68 -4.55 -1.19
C GLY A 101 21.09 -5.07 -0.95
N GLY A 102 21.25 -6.36 -0.66
CA GLY A 102 22.56 -7.01 -0.50
C GLY A 102 23.41 -7.02 -1.78
N ARG A 103 22.81 -6.80 -2.95
CA ARG A 103 23.51 -6.61 -4.24
C ARG A 103 23.83 -5.15 -4.55
N GLY A 104 23.40 -4.21 -3.71
CA GLY A 104 23.49 -2.79 -3.98
C GLY A 104 22.34 -2.20 -4.79
N ILE A 105 21.26 -2.97 -5.04
CA ILE A 105 20.05 -2.44 -5.70
C ILE A 105 19.35 -1.45 -4.77
N LYS A 106 19.14 -0.24 -5.27
CA LYS A 106 18.53 0.88 -4.55
C LYS A 106 17.19 1.27 -5.19
N ILE A 107 16.53 2.21 -4.53
CA ILE A 107 15.33 2.89 -4.99
C ILE A 107 15.71 4.35 -5.18
N CYS A 108 15.27 4.98 -6.27
CA CYS A 108 15.51 6.40 -6.48
C CYS A 108 14.98 7.22 -5.30
N ASP A 109 15.61 8.36 -5.04
CA ASP A 109 15.39 9.15 -3.83
C ASP A 109 13.94 9.62 -3.68
N GLU A 110 13.30 9.98 -4.79
CA GLU A 110 11.91 10.45 -4.86
C GLU A 110 10.96 9.37 -4.38
N TRP A 111 11.08 8.15 -4.93
CA TRP A 111 10.25 7.02 -4.53
C TRP A 111 10.60 6.53 -3.13
N ASN A 112 11.86 6.60 -2.73
CA ASN A 112 12.27 6.19 -1.39
C ASN A 112 11.70 7.13 -0.32
N LYS A 113 11.61 8.42 -0.59
CA LYS A 113 11.11 9.44 0.36
C LYS A 113 9.59 9.61 0.30
N SER A 114 8.97 9.44 -0.87
CA SER A 114 7.56 9.78 -1.08
C SER A 114 6.79 8.68 -1.82
N PHE A 115 5.73 8.17 -1.17
CA PHE A 115 4.78 7.30 -1.85
C PHE A 115 4.00 8.05 -2.95
N ASP A 116 3.75 9.36 -2.79
CA ASP A 116 2.98 10.12 -3.77
C ASP A 116 3.73 10.25 -5.10
N GLU A 117 5.06 10.38 -5.08
CA GLU A 117 5.87 10.39 -6.30
C GLU A 117 5.86 9.03 -7.01
N PHE A 118 5.99 7.94 -6.25
CA PHE A 118 5.82 6.60 -6.80
C PHE A 118 4.40 6.38 -7.36
N TYR A 119 3.37 6.86 -6.66
CA TYR A 119 1.98 6.75 -7.07
C TYR A 119 1.70 7.49 -8.38
N LYS A 120 2.20 8.73 -8.53
CA LYS A 120 2.09 9.52 -9.76
C LYS A 120 2.69 8.76 -10.95
N TRP A 121 3.93 8.30 -10.81
CA TRP A 121 4.58 7.50 -11.84
C TRP A 121 3.78 6.23 -12.15
N ALA A 122 3.34 5.50 -11.13
CA ALA A 122 2.58 4.27 -11.32
C ALA A 122 1.32 4.50 -12.16
N LYS A 123 0.59 5.60 -11.90
CA LYS A 123 -0.62 5.96 -12.64
C LYS A 123 -0.33 6.36 -14.08
N ILE A 124 0.71 7.15 -14.32
CA ILE A 124 1.10 7.60 -15.67
C ILE A 124 1.62 6.42 -16.52
N SER A 125 2.38 5.52 -15.90
CA SER A 125 3.01 4.38 -16.57
C SER A 125 2.09 3.16 -16.74
N GLY A 126 0.78 3.30 -16.50
CA GLY A 126 -0.21 2.26 -16.82
C GLY A 126 -0.45 1.20 -15.75
N TYR A 127 -0.25 1.49 -14.46
CA TYR A 127 -0.57 0.57 -13.37
C TYR A 127 -2.01 0.04 -13.44
N SER A 128 -2.15 -1.28 -13.32
CA SER A 128 -3.40 -1.98 -13.08
C SER A 128 -3.25 -2.99 -11.92
N ASN A 129 -4.35 -3.50 -11.38
CA ASN A 129 -4.31 -4.43 -10.24
C ASN A 129 -3.84 -5.84 -10.64
N GLU A 130 -3.79 -6.13 -11.92
CA GLU A 130 -3.36 -7.37 -12.54
C GLU A 130 -1.86 -7.37 -12.81
N LEU A 131 -1.21 -6.20 -12.75
CA LEU A 131 0.20 -6.01 -13.05
C LEU A 131 1.06 -5.94 -11.79
N THR A 132 2.34 -6.21 -11.98
CA THR A 132 3.38 -6.24 -10.95
C THR A 132 4.54 -5.35 -11.38
N ILE A 133 5.24 -4.73 -10.42
CA ILE A 133 6.41 -3.90 -10.73
C ILE A 133 7.57 -4.80 -11.10
N GLU A 134 8.19 -4.48 -12.23
CA GLU A 134 9.28 -5.25 -12.82
C GLU A 134 10.42 -4.31 -13.20
N ARG A 135 11.67 -4.73 -12.99
CA ARG A 135 12.83 -3.99 -13.50
C ARG A 135 13.16 -4.46 -14.92
N VAL A 136 13.51 -3.53 -15.81
CA VAL A 136 13.88 -3.83 -17.19
C VAL A 136 15.27 -4.47 -17.22
N ASP A 137 16.25 -3.76 -16.68
CA ASP A 137 17.53 -4.33 -16.25
C ASP A 137 17.38 -4.82 -14.81
N ASN A 138 17.44 -6.15 -14.65
CA ASN A 138 17.28 -6.80 -13.37
C ASN A 138 18.37 -6.39 -12.34
N ASP A 139 19.52 -5.94 -12.81
CA ASP A 139 20.67 -5.54 -11.99
C ASP A 139 20.72 -4.03 -11.72
N GLY A 140 19.90 -3.25 -12.43
CA GLY A 140 19.66 -1.84 -12.16
C GLY A 140 18.74 -1.56 -10.96
N ASN A 141 18.51 -0.27 -10.68
CA ASN A 141 17.74 0.21 -9.53
C ASN A 141 16.22 0.21 -9.77
N TYR A 142 15.45 0.44 -8.71
CA TYR A 142 14.05 0.84 -8.84
C TYR A 142 13.95 2.34 -9.11
N GLU A 143 13.73 2.69 -10.37
CA GLU A 143 13.59 4.06 -10.86
C GLU A 143 12.71 4.10 -12.11
N PRO A 144 12.16 5.28 -12.50
CA PRO A 144 11.21 5.39 -13.60
C PRO A 144 11.66 4.73 -14.91
N ASP A 145 12.94 4.89 -15.27
CA ASP A 145 13.49 4.43 -16.56
C ASP A 145 13.83 2.94 -16.54
N ASN A 146 14.09 2.38 -15.37
CA ASN A 146 14.39 0.96 -15.22
C ASN A 146 13.18 0.14 -14.74
N CYS A 147 11.99 0.72 -14.58
CA CYS A 147 10.81 0.01 -14.10
C CYS A 147 9.68 0.01 -15.12
N LYS A 148 8.95 -1.10 -15.16
CA LYS A 148 7.71 -1.24 -15.94
C LYS A 148 6.66 -2.05 -15.19
N TRP A 149 5.41 -1.92 -15.59
CA TRP A 149 4.34 -2.79 -15.14
C TRP A 149 4.26 -4.02 -16.04
N ALA A 150 4.36 -5.20 -15.42
CA ALA A 150 4.42 -6.47 -16.12
C ALA A 150 3.42 -7.46 -15.53
N ASN A 151 2.87 -8.34 -16.36
CA ASN A 151 2.14 -9.52 -15.89
C ASN A 151 3.12 -10.63 -15.49
N TYR A 152 2.60 -11.73 -14.92
CA TYR A 152 3.44 -12.83 -14.44
C TYR A 152 4.24 -13.54 -15.53
N SER A 153 3.77 -13.58 -16.77
CA SER A 153 4.53 -14.21 -17.87
C SER A 153 5.76 -13.37 -18.23
N ILE A 154 5.62 -12.04 -18.30
CA ILE A 154 6.74 -11.12 -18.53
C ILE A 154 7.74 -11.17 -17.36
N GLN A 155 7.27 -11.18 -16.11
CA GLN A 155 8.17 -11.38 -14.95
C GLN A 155 8.92 -12.72 -15.01
N GLY A 156 8.25 -13.77 -15.50
CA GLY A 156 8.84 -15.08 -15.70
C GLY A 156 10.04 -15.05 -16.64
N ARG A 157 9.98 -14.26 -17.71
CA ARG A 157 11.05 -14.11 -18.71
C ARG A 157 12.25 -13.33 -18.17
N ASN A 158 12.03 -12.37 -17.28
CA ASN A 158 13.08 -11.56 -16.68
C ASN A 158 13.84 -12.23 -15.52
N LYS A 159 13.51 -13.48 -15.17
CA LYS A 159 14.20 -14.18 -14.08
C LYS A 159 15.64 -14.52 -14.49
N ARG A 160 16.60 -14.18 -13.62
CA ARG A 160 18.03 -14.50 -13.79
C ARG A 160 18.35 -15.98 -13.97
N ASN A 161 17.47 -16.88 -13.55
CA ASN A 161 17.69 -18.32 -13.70
C ASN A 161 17.20 -18.87 -15.05
N ASN A 162 16.75 -18.01 -15.97
CA ASN A 162 16.48 -18.42 -17.33
C ASN A 162 17.78 -18.63 -18.11
N ALA A 163 17.83 -19.72 -18.87
CA ALA A 163 18.85 -19.90 -19.90
C ALA A 163 18.55 -18.94 -21.06
N LEU A 164 19.58 -18.21 -21.49
CA LEU A 164 19.53 -17.31 -22.63
C LEU A 164 20.34 -17.91 -23.78
N SER A 165 19.81 -17.78 -24.98
CA SER A 165 20.48 -18.13 -26.23
C SER A 165 20.43 -16.93 -27.17
N GLU A 166 21.47 -16.75 -27.97
CA GLU A 166 21.46 -15.75 -29.04
C GLU A 166 20.49 -16.19 -30.14
N TYR A 167 19.59 -15.30 -30.53
CA TYR A 167 18.66 -15.51 -31.64
C TYR A 167 18.32 -14.16 -32.28
N ASN A 168 18.50 -14.05 -33.60
CA ASN A 168 18.32 -12.81 -34.36
C ASN A 168 19.12 -11.61 -33.80
N GLY A 169 20.35 -11.85 -33.33
CA GLY A 169 21.25 -10.82 -32.81
C GLY A 169 20.92 -10.30 -31.41
N GLU A 170 19.96 -10.91 -30.71
CA GLU A 170 19.62 -10.58 -29.32
C GLU A 170 19.63 -11.83 -28.43
N LEU A 171 19.93 -11.65 -27.14
CA LEU A 171 19.79 -12.71 -26.15
C LEU A 171 18.31 -12.91 -25.81
N ARG A 172 17.81 -14.14 -26.00
CA ARG A 172 16.41 -14.51 -25.80
C ARG A 172 16.29 -15.71 -24.88
N THR A 173 15.22 -15.74 -24.11
CA THR A 173 14.80 -16.93 -23.37
C THR A 173 14.25 -18.00 -24.33
N ARG A 174 14.33 -19.27 -23.94
CA ARG A 174 13.72 -20.37 -24.73
C ARG A 174 12.23 -20.14 -25.04
N ALA A 175 11.50 -19.49 -24.14
CA ALA A 175 10.08 -19.18 -24.34
C ALA A 175 9.88 -18.14 -25.44
N GLU A 176 10.73 -17.10 -25.50
CA GLU A 176 10.68 -16.10 -26.57
C GLU A 176 11.07 -16.71 -27.92
N ILE A 177 12.09 -17.56 -27.96
CA ILE A 177 12.49 -18.26 -29.20
C ILE A 177 11.35 -19.17 -29.68
N ALA A 178 10.68 -19.90 -28.78
CA ALA A 178 9.53 -20.73 -29.13
C ALA A 178 8.38 -19.91 -29.74
N GLU A 179 8.09 -18.72 -29.21
CA GLU A 179 7.07 -17.81 -29.74
C GLU A 179 7.45 -17.26 -31.11
N LEU A 180 8.71 -16.84 -31.30
CA LEU A 180 9.18 -16.27 -32.57
C LEU A 180 9.25 -17.29 -33.71
N THR A 181 9.64 -18.53 -33.39
CA THR A 181 9.80 -19.62 -34.38
C THR A 181 8.54 -20.46 -34.59
N GLY A 182 7.57 -20.38 -33.66
CA GLY A 182 6.43 -21.29 -33.59
C GLY A 182 6.77 -22.72 -33.15
N LEU A 183 8.02 -22.98 -32.75
CA LEU A 183 8.47 -24.31 -32.31
C LEU A 183 8.08 -24.60 -30.86
N SER A 184 7.88 -25.88 -30.54
CA SER A 184 7.64 -26.28 -29.15
C SER A 184 8.84 -25.98 -28.25
N TYR A 185 8.59 -25.67 -26.97
CA TYR A 185 9.64 -25.45 -25.97
C TYR A 185 10.63 -26.62 -25.88
N GLY A 186 10.14 -27.86 -25.98
CA GLY A 186 10.98 -29.07 -26.00
C GLY A 186 11.90 -29.12 -27.21
N THR A 187 11.42 -28.68 -28.37
CA THR A 187 12.22 -28.56 -29.58
C THR A 187 13.33 -27.53 -29.41
N ILE A 188 13.03 -26.34 -28.88
CA ILE A 188 14.03 -25.29 -28.61
C ILE A 188 15.10 -25.81 -27.65
N ARG A 189 14.70 -26.41 -26.53
CA ARG A 189 15.65 -26.99 -25.56
C ARG A 189 16.57 -28.02 -26.19
N ARG A 190 16.02 -28.94 -27.00
CA ARG A 190 16.83 -29.96 -27.69
C ARG A 190 17.81 -29.33 -28.67
N ARG A 191 17.35 -28.34 -29.46
CA ARG A 191 18.19 -27.64 -30.45
C ARG A 191 19.35 -26.92 -29.78
N GLU A 192 19.10 -26.18 -28.71
CA GLU A 192 20.14 -25.51 -27.90
C GLU A 192 21.17 -26.52 -27.36
N GLN A 193 20.72 -27.64 -26.77
CA GLN A 193 21.61 -28.68 -26.24
C GLN A 193 22.45 -29.40 -27.31
N SER A 194 21.97 -29.42 -28.56
CA SER A 194 22.64 -30.07 -29.69
C SER A 194 23.33 -29.09 -30.63
N GLY A 195 23.35 -27.78 -30.32
CA GLY A 195 23.92 -26.75 -31.19
C GLY A 195 23.25 -26.64 -32.57
N ILE A 196 21.95 -26.94 -32.66
CA ILE A 196 21.18 -26.88 -33.91
C ILE A 196 20.53 -25.50 -34.03
N ASP A 197 20.68 -24.88 -35.20
CA ASP A 197 20.03 -23.63 -35.55
C ASP A 197 18.50 -23.64 -35.30
N PHE A 198 17.97 -22.54 -34.75
CA PHE A 198 16.56 -22.46 -34.35
C PHE A 198 15.58 -22.36 -35.53
N ASP A 199 16.02 -21.96 -36.71
CA ASP A 199 15.20 -21.86 -37.92
C ASP A 199 15.34 -23.08 -38.85
N LYS A 200 16.25 -24.02 -38.54
CA LYS A 200 16.39 -25.27 -39.30
C LYS A 200 15.04 -26.00 -39.44
N PRO A 201 14.65 -26.49 -40.64
CA PRO A 201 13.39 -27.21 -40.83
C PRO A 201 13.27 -28.45 -39.93
N ILE A 202 12.07 -28.72 -39.41
CA ILE A 202 11.76 -30.00 -38.75
C ILE A 202 11.67 -31.07 -39.85
N ARG A 203 12.41 -32.17 -39.69
CA ARG A 203 12.30 -33.36 -40.53
C ARG A 203 11.26 -34.31 -39.98
#